data_AF-A0A127VF77-F1
#
_entry.id   AF-A0A127VF77-F1
#
_cell.length_a   1.000
_cell.length_b   1.000
_cell.length_c   1.000
_cell.angle_alpha   90.00
_cell.angle_beta   90.00
_cell.angle_gamma   90.00
#
_symmetry.space_group_name_H-M   'P 1'
#
loop_
_entity.id
_entity.type
_entity.pdbx_description
1 polymer ?
#
loop_
_entity_poly.entity_id
_entity_poly.type
_entity_poly.pdbx_seq_one_letter_code
_entity_poly.pdbx_strand_id
1 'polypeptide(L)'
;MPTIKKEIKVHHGRNIKRFRDILDIKQETIAHELGDNWNQGMVSRLEKKETIDRPTIERIAAIMKIEPDAIERFTEDNVIHNINSFYDNSTFNFQCTFNPVDKFLIALEDNKSLYERLVSSEQEKVKIMEKSNVMIQELIKNLSK
;
A
#
# COMPACT_ATOMS: atom_id res chain seq x y z
N MET A 1 34.82 14.10 27.50
CA MET A 1 34.09 15.20 26.83
C MET A 1 32.60 14.92 26.93
N PRO A 2 31.76 15.81 27.45
CA PRO A 2 30.33 15.60 27.44
C PRO A 2 29.83 15.74 26.00
N THR A 3 29.24 14.68 25.47
CA THR A 3 28.58 14.68 24.16
C THR A 3 27.34 15.55 24.24
N ILE A 4 27.41 16.73 23.61
CA ILE A 4 26.25 17.61 23.43
C ILE A 4 25.27 16.86 22.51
N LYS A 5 24.24 16.23 23.08
CA LYS A 5 23.10 15.74 22.31
C LYS A 5 22.43 16.98 21.71
N LYS A 6 22.66 17.23 20.41
CA LYS A 6 21.89 18.21 19.65
C LYS A 6 20.44 17.73 19.69
N GLU A 7 19.59 18.37 20.48
CA GLU A 7 18.15 18.13 20.44
C GLU A 7 17.69 18.42 19.02
N ILE A 8 17.36 17.37 18.28
CA ILE A 8 16.80 17.50 16.94
C ILE A 8 15.37 17.98 17.16
N LYS A 9 15.20 19.30 17.11
CA LYS A 9 13.89 19.92 17.23
C LYS A 9 13.09 19.60 15.97
N VAL A 10 12.10 18.72 16.11
CA VAL A 10 11.27 18.26 14.99
C VAL A 10 10.30 19.36 14.60
N HIS A 11 10.23 19.68 13.31
CA HIS A 11 9.31 20.69 12.79
C HIS A 11 8.02 20.03 12.29
N HIS A 12 6.98 20.05 13.13
CA HIS A 12 5.70 19.35 12.86
C HIS A 12 5.04 19.84 11.57
N GLY A 13 4.99 21.17 11.32
CA GLY A 13 4.37 21.71 10.11
C GLY A 13 5.05 21.26 8.80
N ARG A 14 6.38 21.20 8.78
CA ARG A 14 7.17 20.73 7.63
C ARG A 14 6.92 19.24 7.38
N ASN A 15 6.76 18.45 8.44
CA ASN A 15 6.42 17.04 8.34
C ASN A 15 5.02 16.85 7.75
N ILE A 16 4.03 17.60 8.23
CA ILE A 16 2.66 17.60 7.68
C ILE A 16 2.66 17.95 6.20
N LYS A 17 3.42 18.99 5.80
CA LYS A 17 3.55 19.36 4.39
C LYS A 17 4.12 18.21 3.55
N ARG A 18 5.15 17.52 4.04
CA ARG A 18 5.76 16.39 3.33
C ARG A 18 4.83 15.21 3.19
N PHE A 19 4.16 14.80 4.26
CA PHE A 19 3.17 13.73 4.19
C PHE A 19 2.03 14.10 3.23
N ARG A 20 1.60 15.35 3.24
CA ARG A 20 0.62 15.87 2.27
C ARG A 20 1.13 15.73 0.82
N ASP A 21 2.36 16.15 0.55
CA ASP A 21 2.97 16.08 -0.79
C ASP A 21 3.18 14.62 -1.24
N ILE A 22 3.55 13.70 -0.33
CA ILE A 22 3.71 12.27 -0.61
C ILE A 22 2.36 11.60 -0.92
N LEU A 23 1.31 11.96 -0.20
CA LEU A 23 -0.03 11.40 -0.37
C LEU A 23 -0.84 12.11 -1.47
N ASP A 24 -0.26 13.13 -2.12
CA ASP A 24 -0.90 13.97 -3.14
C ASP A 24 -2.24 14.57 -2.69
N ILE A 25 -2.32 14.98 -1.41
CA ILE A 25 -3.54 15.57 -0.83
C ILE A 25 -3.50 17.09 -0.98
N LYS A 26 -4.61 17.69 -1.39
CA LYS A 26 -4.74 19.15 -1.49
C LYS A 26 -4.97 19.79 -0.12
N GLN A 27 -4.48 21.02 0.08
CA GLN A 27 -4.69 21.75 1.34
C GLN A 27 -6.17 22.02 1.61
N GLU A 28 -6.95 22.23 0.55
CA GLU A 28 -8.39 22.40 0.59
C GLU A 28 -9.09 21.16 1.14
N THR A 29 -8.61 19.96 0.79
CA THR A 29 -9.15 18.69 1.30
C THR A 29 -8.94 18.57 2.80
N ILE A 30 -7.72 18.88 3.29
CA ILE A 30 -7.43 18.86 4.73
C ILE A 30 -8.29 19.90 5.47
N ALA A 31 -8.44 21.09 4.89
CA ALA A 31 -9.27 22.14 5.49
C ALA A 31 -10.74 21.70 5.59
N HIS A 32 -11.27 21.10 4.53
CA HIS A 32 -12.64 20.59 4.49
C HIS A 32 -12.89 19.52 5.57
N GLU A 33 -11.97 18.56 5.71
CA GLU A 33 -12.08 17.48 6.70
C GLU A 33 -11.90 17.96 8.15
N LEU A 34 -11.15 19.04 8.39
CA LEU A 34 -10.99 19.64 9.71
C LEU A 34 -12.22 20.48 10.15
N GLY A 35 -13.14 20.78 9.23
CA GLY A 35 -14.41 21.46 9.46
C GLY A 35 -14.40 22.97 9.25
N ASP A 36 -15.55 23.62 9.50
CA ASP A 36 -15.90 24.98 9.07
C ASP A 36 -14.94 26.12 9.52
N ASN A 37 -14.14 25.89 10.57
CA ASN A 37 -13.15 26.86 11.05
C ASN A 37 -11.81 26.79 10.30
N TRP A 38 -11.67 25.86 9.35
CA TRP A 38 -10.45 25.63 8.59
C TRP A 38 -10.62 26.03 7.15
N ASN A 39 -9.62 26.75 6.63
CA ASN A 39 -9.52 27.10 5.23
C ASN A 39 -8.09 26.80 4.74
N GLN A 40 -7.89 26.83 3.42
CA GLN A 40 -6.60 26.58 2.79
C GLN A 40 -5.47 27.46 3.41
N GLY A 41 -5.76 28.73 3.70
CA GLY A 41 -4.80 29.65 4.32
C GLY A 41 -4.40 29.24 5.74
N MET A 42 -5.33 28.72 6.53
CA MET A 42 -5.07 28.21 7.89
C MET A 42 -4.23 26.94 7.84
N VAL A 43 -4.48 26.03 6.89
CA VAL A 43 -3.63 24.83 6.67
C VAL A 43 -2.23 25.25 6.25
N SER A 44 -2.08 26.21 5.33
CA SER A 44 -0.78 26.75 4.93
C SER A 44 0.00 27.37 6.10
N ARG A 45 -0.69 28.11 6.98
CA ARG A 45 -0.08 28.65 8.21
C ARG A 45 0.32 27.55 9.18
N LEU A 46 -0.48 26.50 9.30
CA LEU A 46 -0.19 25.35 10.14
C LEU A 46 1.07 24.60 9.65
N GLU A 47 1.24 24.42 8.34
CA GLU A 47 2.45 23.81 7.75
C GLU A 47 3.74 24.62 8.03
N LYS A 48 3.63 25.93 8.26
CA LYS A 48 4.78 26.79 8.61
C LYS A 48 5.07 26.79 10.12
N LYS A 49 4.23 26.18 10.94
CA LYS A 49 4.38 26.17 12.39
C LYS A 49 5.35 25.08 12.82
N GLU A 50 6.33 25.45 13.65
CA GLU A 50 7.35 24.52 14.14
C GLU A 50 6.74 23.47 15.07
N THR A 51 5.87 23.89 16.00
CA THR A 51 5.20 23.00 16.95
C THR A 51 3.69 23.16 16.87
N ILE A 52 3.00 22.05 16.69
CA ILE A 52 1.53 21.98 16.59
C ILE A 52 1.01 21.18 17.78
N ASP A 53 -0.18 21.55 18.25
CA ASP A 53 -0.86 20.88 19.36
C ASP A 53 -1.27 19.45 18.98
N ARG A 54 -1.09 18.50 19.90
CA ARG A 54 -1.28 17.06 19.65
C ARG A 54 -2.70 16.70 19.16
N PRO A 55 -3.79 17.21 19.76
CA PRO A 55 -5.16 17.07 19.22
C PRO A 55 -5.33 17.51 17.75
N THR A 56 -4.53 18.46 17.27
CA THR A 56 -4.57 18.88 15.87
C THR A 56 -3.77 17.92 14.99
N ILE A 57 -2.62 17.44 15.48
CA ILE A 57 -1.82 16.41 14.80
C ILE A 57 -2.64 15.12 14.63
N GLU A 58 -3.35 14.68 15.66
CA GLU A 58 -4.18 13.47 15.62
C GLU A 58 -5.27 13.55 14.56
N ARG A 59 -5.96 14.70 14.46
CA ARG A 59 -6.97 14.94 13.41
C ARG A 59 -6.36 14.93 12.01
N ILE A 60 -5.23 15.58 11.82
CA ILE A 60 -4.53 15.61 10.52
C ILE A 60 -4.01 14.21 10.15
N ALA A 61 -3.45 13.49 11.12
CA ALA A 61 -2.96 12.13 10.94
C ALA A 61 -4.09 11.17 10.56
N ALA A 62 -5.27 11.32 11.16
CA ALA A 62 -6.46 10.55 10.81
C ALA A 62 -6.91 10.78 9.35
N ILE A 63 -6.90 12.04 8.89
CA ILE A 63 -7.21 12.40 7.49
C ILE A 63 -6.18 11.76 6.54
N MET A 64 -4.91 11.80 6.90
CA MET A 64 -3.80 11.23 6.13
C MET A 64 -3.67 9.70 6.29
N LYS A 65 -4.47 9.08 7.16
CA LYS A 65 -4.41 7.65 7.53
C LYS A 65 -3.02 7.19 7.99
N ILE A 66 -2.34 8.03 8.76
CA ILE A 66 -1.04 7.73 9.37
C ILE A 66 -1.14 7.82 10.89
N GLU A 67 -0.16 7.26 11.60
CA GLU A 67 -0.07 7.44 13.05
C GLU A 67 0.36 8.87 13.40
N PRO A 68 -0.21 9.52 14.43
CA PRO A 68 0.17 10.86 14.85
C PRO A 68 1.65 10.96 15.26
N ASP A 69 2.16 9.90 15.87
CA ASP A 69 3.57 9.76 16.25
C ASP A 69 4.50 9.81 15.02
N ALA A 70 4.04 9.40 13.83
CA ALA A 70 4.81 9.53 12.60
C ALA A 70 5.08 11.01 12.28
N ILE A 71 4.13 11.91 12.53
CA ILE A 71 4.32 13.36 12.29
C ILE A 71 5.27 13.96 13.33
N GLU A 72 5.17 13.54 14.60
CA GLU A 72 5.99 14.05 15.72
C GLU A 72 7.45 13.56 15.68
N ARG A 73 7.69 12.36 15.15
CA ARG A 73 9.02 11.72 15.17
C ARG A 73 9.73 11.73 13.81
N PHE A 74 9.08 12.23 12.76
CA PHE A 74 9.66 12.26 11.42
C PHE A 74 10.81 13.27 11.33
N THR A 75 11.97 12.79 10.91
CA THR A 75 13.16 13.58 10.60
C THR A 75 13.74 13.11 9.27
N GLU A 76 14.39 14.02 8.54
CA GLU A 76 15.08 13.68 7.27
C GLU A 76 16.13 12.59 7.48
N ASP A 77 16.87 12.67 8.58
CA ASP A 77 17.91 11.70 8.93
C ASP A 77 17.32 10.30 9.22
N ASN A 78 16.11 10.20 9.78
CA ASN A 78 15.44 8.91 9.97
C ASN A 78 15.08 8.24 8.64
N VAL A 79 14.75 9.02 7.60
CA VAL A 79 14.47 8.48 6.27
C VAL A 79 15.76 8.02 5.59
N ILE A 80 16.82 8.83 5.65
CA ILE A 80 18.13 8.49 5.07
C ILE A 80 18.75 7.29 5.80
N HIS A 81 18.65 7.22 7.13
CA HIS A 81 19.13 6.08 7.91
C HIS A 81 18.34 4.81 7.64
N ASN A 82 17.01 4.89 7.49
CA ASN A 82 16.22 3.73 7.08
C ASN A 82 16.57 3.28 5.66
N ILE A 83 16.67 4.19 4.70
CA ILE A 83 17.06 3.85 3.32
C ILE A 83 18.45 3.21 3.30
N ASN A 84 19.44 3.84 3.94
CA ASN A 84 20.80 3.28 4.03
C ASN A 84 20.81 1.95 4.77
N SER A 85 20.01 1.77 5.83
CA SER A 85 19.89 0.48 6.52
C SER A 85 19.18 -0.57 5.67
N PHE A 86 18.24 -0.21 4.80
CA PHE A 86 17.63 -1.13 3.83
C PHE A 86 18.64 -1.58 2.75
N TYR A 87 19.53 -0.68 2.33
CA TYR A 87 20.57 -0.99 1.35
C TYR A 87 21.76 -1.75 1.97
N ASP A 88 22.27 -1.33 3.14
CA ASP A 88 23.40 -1.97 3.85
C ASP A 88 23.02 -3.20 4.67
N ASN A 89 21.81 -3.29 5.25
CA ASN A 89 21.32 -4.48 5.98
C ASN A 89 20.41 -5.38 5.14
N SER A 90 20.60 -5.41 3.82
CA SER A 90 20.08 -6.49 2.97
C SER A 90 20.61 -7.88 3.39
N THR A 91 21.55 -7.94 4.34
CA THR A 91 22.12 -9.19 4.88
C THR A 91 21.67 -9.53 6.32
N PHE A 92 21.02 -8.64 7.10
CA PHE A 92 20.89 -8.85 8.56
C PHE A 92 19.52 -8.58 9.23
N ASN A 93 18.40 -8.61 8.51
CA ASN A 93 17.06 -8.68 9.13
C ASN A 93 16.30 -9.97 8.79
N PHE A 94 16.97 -11.11 8.94
CA PHE A 94 16.37 -12.45 9.06
C PHE A 94 15.69 -12.67 10.43
N GLN A 95 14.96 -11.67 10.92
CA GLN A 95 14.07 -11.83 12.07
C GLN A 95 12.66 -11.33 11.77
N CYS A 96 12.26 -11.42 10.51
CA CYS A 96 10.85 -11.52 10.16
C CYS A 96 10.47 -13.01 10.19
N THR A 97 9.42 -13.37 10.93
CA THR A 97 8.63 -14.62 10.76
C THR A 97 7.89 -14.67 9.40
N PHE A 98 8.27 -13.80 8.47
CA PHE A 98 7.72 -13.63 7.15
C PHE A 98 8.90 -13.63 6.18
N ASN A 99 9.22 -14.81 5.63
CA ASN A 99 10.18 -14.92 4.56
C ASN A 99 9.45 -14.68 3.23
N PRO A 100 9.73 -13.57 2.52
CA PRO A 100 9.06 -13.25 1.26
C PRO A 100 9.32 -14.30 0.18
N VAL A 101 10.44 -15.03 0.23
CA VAL A 101 10.76 -16.11 -0.71
C VAL A 101 9.81 -17.29 -0.51
N ASP A 102 9.51 -17.66 0.74
CA ASP A 102 8.62 -18.79 1.04
C ASP A 102 7.18 -18.48 0.60
N LYS A 103 6.73 -17.23 0.79
CA LYS A 103 5.41 -16.82 0.28
C LYS A 103 5.34 -16.77 -1.25
N PHE A 104 6.44 -16.38 -1.90
CA PHE A 104 6.53 -16.39 -3.34
C PHE A 104 6.45 -17.82 -3.88
N LEU A 105 7.13 -18.77 -3.24
CA LEU A 105 7.05 -20.18 -3.60
C LEU A 105 5.63 -20.73 -3.45
N ILE A 106 4.95 -20.45 -2.33
CA ILE A 106 3.54 -20.83 -2.13
C ILE A 106 2.64 -20.24 -3.22
N ALA A 107 2.81 -18.96 -3.55
CA ALA A 107 2.02 -18.32 -4.61
C ALA A 107 2.27 -18.93 -6.00
N LEU A 108 3.49 -19.40 -6.27
CA LEU A 108 3.81 -20.11 -7.52
C LEU A 108 3.14 -21.48 -7.58
N GLU A 109 3.16 -22.23 -6.48
CA GLU A 109 2.49 -23.54 -6.37
C GLU A 109 0.97 -23.40 -6.54
N ASP A 110 0.35 -22.41 -5.90
CA ASP A 110 -1.07 -22.12 -6.03
C ASP A 110 -1.44 -21.75 -7.48
N ASN A 111 -0.63 -20.89 -8.13
CA ASN A 111 -0.82 -20.57 -9.54
C ASN A 111 -0.73 -21.81 -10.43
N LYS A 112 0.25 -22.68 -10.21
CA LYS A 112 0.39 -23.92 -10.97
C LYS A 112 -0.85 -24.81 -10.82
N SER A 113 -1.38 -24.99 -9.60
CA SER A 113 -2.59 -25.76 -9.37
C SER A 113 -3.82 -25.16 -10.07
N LEU A 114 -3.95 -23.83 -10.04
CA LEU A 114 -5.01 -23.12 -10.76
C LEU A 114 -4.91 -23.33 -12.27
N TYR A 115 -3.71 -23.28 -12.84
CA TYR A 115 -3.51 -23.56 -14.26
C TYR A 115 -3.84 -25.00 -14.63
N GLU A 116 -3.46 -25.99 -13.83
CA GLU A 116 -3.82 -27.41 -14.05
C GLU A 116 -5.35 -27.61 -14.02
N ARG A 117 -6.05 -26.95 -13.10
CA ARG A 117 -7.53 -26.96 -13.05
C ARG A 117 -8.16 -26.28 -14.26
N LEU A 118 -7.60 -25.15 -14.69
CA LEU A 118 -8.08 -24.43 -15.87
C LEU A 118 -7.95 -25.31 -17.12
N VAL A 119 -6.78 -25.92 -17.34
CA VAL A 119 -6.55 -26.85 -18.45
C VAL A 119 -7.53 -28.02 -18.40
N SER A 120 -7.78 -28.59 -17.22
CA SER A 120 -8.76 -29.67 -17.05
C SER A 120 -10.18 -29.23 -17.43
N SER A 121 -10.60 -28.02 -17.02
CA SER A 121 -11.91 -27.47 -17.37
C SER A 121 -12.05 -27.23 -18.87
N GLU A 122 -11.02 -26.70 -19.53
CA GLU A 122 -11.02 -26.52 -20.98
C GLU A 122 -11.11 -27.86 -21.73
N GLN A 123 -10.38 -28.88 -21.28
CA GLN A 123 -10.48 -30.24 -21.86
C GLN A 123 -11.88 -30.84 -21.68
N GLU A 124 -12.53 -30.62 -20.55
CA GLU A 124 -13.89 -31.10 -20.31
C GLU A 124 -14.91 -30.40 -21.23
N LYS A 125 -14.80 -29.08 -21.40
CA LYS A 125 -15.63 -28.32 -22.35
C LYS A 125 -15.46 -28.83 -23.78
N VAL A 126 -14.22 -29.08 -24.21
CA VAL A 126 -13.93 -29.65 -25.54
C VAL A 126 -14.60 -31.01 -25.70
N LYS A 127 -14.49 -31.92 -24.72
CA LYS A 127 -15.14 -33.23 -24.76
C LYS A 127 -16.67 -33.12 -24.84
N ILE A 128 -17.28 -32.19 -24.11
CA ILE A 128 -18.73 -31.95 -24.17
C ILE A 128 -19.11 -31.49 -25.58
N MET A 129 -18.35 -30.57 -26.16
CA MET A 129 -18.58 -30.04 -27.49
C MET A 129 -18.41 -31.11 -28.58
N GLU A 130 -17.39 -31.97 -28.48
CA GLU A 130 -17.20 -33.12 -29.36
C GLU A 130 -18.37 -34.10 -29.30
N LYS A 131 -18.83 -34.45 -28.08
CA LYS A 131 -20.00 -35.33 -27.90
C LYS A 131 -21.27 -34.71 -28.50
N SER A 132 -21.49 -33.41 -28.30
CA SER A 132 -22.63 -32.70 -28.88
C SER A 132 -22.57 -32.74 -30.41
N ASN A 133 -21.40 -32.50 -31.00
CA ASN A 133 -21.20 -32.59 -32.44
C ASN A 133 -21.50 -33.99 -32.99
N VAL A 134 -21.02 -35.04 -32.34
CA VAL A 134 -21.31 -36.44 -32.75
C VAL A 134 -22.81 -36.73 -32.72
N MET A 135 -23.51 -36.35 -31.64
CA MET A 135 -24.96 -36.52 -31.54
C MET A 135 -25.72 -35.76 -32.63
N ILE A 136 -25.32 -34.52 -32.94
CA ILE A 136 -25.92 -33.74 -34.02
C ILE A 136 -25.74 -34.46 -35.37
N GLN A 137 -24.55 -35.00 -35.65
CA GLN A 137 -24.28 -35.75 -36.87
C GLN A 137 -25.14 -37.03 -36.96
N GLU A 138 -25.33 -37.75 -35.85
CA GLU A 138 -26.23 -38.92 -35.80
C GLU A 138 -27.70 -38.55 -36.04
N LEU A 139 -28.18 -37.44 -35.44
CA LEU A 139 -29.54 -36.95 -35.67
C LEU A 139 -29.77 -36.57 -37.14
N ILE A 140 -28.81 -35.86 -37.77
CA ILE A 140 -28.88 -35.52 -39.20
C ILE A 140 -28.92 -36.79 -40.06
N LYS A 141 -28.11 -37.79 -39.73
CA LYS A 141 -28.08 -39.08 -40.46
C LYS A 141 -29.39 -39.85 -40.35
N ASN A 142 -30.07 -39.78 -39.20
CA ASN A 142 -31.36 -40.44 -38.96
C ASN A 142 -32.53 -39.71 -39.65
N LEU A 143 -32.46 -38.38 -39.81
CA LEU A 143 -33.46 -37.59 -40.54
C LEU A 143 -33.30 -37.69 -42.08
N SER A 144 -32.11 -38.07 -42.56
CA SER A 144 -31.82 -38.29 -43.99
C SER A 144 -32.16 -39.71 -44.48
N LYS A 145 -32.71 -40.58 -43.63
CA LYS A 145 -33.24 -41.91 -43.98
C LYS A 145 -34.75 -41.88 -44.06
#